data_AF-X1BCP0-F1
#
_entry.id   AF-X1BCP0-F1
#
_cell.length_a   1.000
_cell.length_b   1.000
_cell.length_c   1.000
_cell.angle_alpha   90.00
_cell.angle_beta   90.00
_cell.angle_gamma   90.00
#
_symmetry.space_group_name_H-M   'P 1'
#
loop_
_entity.id
_entity.type
_entity.pdbx_description
1 polymer ?
#
loop_
_entity_poly.entity_id
_entity_poly.type
_entity_poly.pdbx_seq_one_letter_code
_entity_poly.pdbx_strand_id
1 'polypeptide(L)' 'MGKEIYGKIIGVIGTGKIGKAVIQKLSGMNVNILVYDIVTSKEISSLQNV' A
#
# COMPACT_ATOMS: atom_id res chain seq x y z
N MET A 1 24.82 -1.57 -3.65
CA MET A 1 24.38 -1.04 -2.33
C MET A 1 22.87 -1.18 -2.26
N GLY A 2 22.32 -1.74 -1.18
CA GLY A 2 20.86 -1.83 -0.96
C GLY A 2 20.36 -0.62 -0.16
N LYS A 3 19.05 -0.35 -0.24
CA LYS A 3 18.41 0.74 0.51
C LYS A 3 17.28 0.16 1.35
N GLU A 4 17.26 0.51 2.64
CA GLU A 4 16.24 0.05 3.58
C GLU A 4 14.93 0.80 3.36
N ILE A 5 13.81 0.08 3.45
CA ILE A 5 12.46 0.62 3.24
C ILE A 5 11.67 0.77 4.54
N TYR A 6 12.21 0.31 5.67
CA TYR A 6 11.57 0.43 6.99
C TYR A 6 11.19 1.89 7.30
N GLY A 7 9.94 2.11 7.70
CA GLY A 7 9.39 3.44 8.01
C GLY A 7 9.30 4.39 6.81
N LYS A 8 9.56 3.93 5.58
CA LYS A 8 9.37 4.73 4.36
C LYS A 8 7.93 4.64 3.88
N ILE A 9 7.58 5.60 3.03
CA ILE A 9 6.27 5.67 2.40
C ILE A 9 6.32 4.97 1.03
N ILE A 10 5.36 4.08 0.78
CA ILE A 10 5.15 3.44 -0.52
C ILE A 10 3.80 3.90 -1.07
N GLY A 11 3.81 4.56 -2.22
CA GLY A 11 2.61 4.95 -2.95
C GLY A 11 2.17 3.82 -3.89
N VAL A 12 0.89 3.44 -3.81
CA VAL A 12 0.25 2.46 -4.69
C VAL A 12 -0.88 3.15 -5.45
N ILE A 13 -0.79 3.16 -6.77
CA ILE A 13 -1.83 3.71 -7.66
C ILE A 13 -2.52 2.54 -8.37
N GLY A 14 -3.80 2.35 -8.08
CA GLY A 14 -4.62 1.23 -8.55
C GLY A 14 -4.68 0.08 -7.53
N THR A 15 -5.90 -0.24 -7.09
CA THR A 15 -6.24 -1.31 -6.13
C THR A 15 -6.91 -2.51 -6.81
N GLY A 16 -6.56 -2.75 -8.07
CA GLY A 16 -6.90 -3.99 -8.75
C GLY A 16 -6.22 -5.22 -8.11
N LYS A 17 -6.33 -6.38 -8.76
CA LYS A 17 -5.78 -7.65 -8.25
C LYS A 17 -4.30 -7.56 -7.84
N ILE A 18 -3.48 -6.89 -8.67
CA ILE A 18 -2.04 -6.71 -8.41
C ILE A 18 -1.81 -5.75 -7.25
N GLY A 19 -2.48 -4.60 -7.25
CA GLY A 19 -2.35 -3.60 -6.18
C GLY A 19 -2.68 -4.17 -4.81
N LYS A 20 -3.77 -4.94 -4.69
CA LYS A 20 -4.13 -5.65 -3.45
C LYS A 20 -3.04 -6.61 -3.01
N ALA A 21 -2.54 -7.47 -3.91
CA ALA A 21 -1.49 -8.43 -3.58
C ALA A 21 -0.18 -7.75 -3.14
N VAL A 22 0.16 -6.60 -3.73
CA VAL A 22 1.34 -5.81 -3.33
C VAL A 22 1.13 -5.21 -1.94
N ILE A 23 0.00 -4.57 -1.69
CA ILE A 23 -0.34 -4.00 -0.37
C ILE A 23 -0.29 -5.08 0.72
N GLN A 24 -0.83 -6.26 0.44
CA GLN A 24 -0.87 -7.39 1.37
C GLN A 24 0.52 -7.97 1.69
N LYS A 25 1.47 -7.87 0.77
CA LYS A 25 2.87 -8.24 1.02
C LYS A 25 3.59 -7.15 1.82
N LEU A 26 3.30 -5.88 1.52
CA LEU A 26 3.92 -4.73 2.18
C LEU A 26 3.41 -4.51 3.61
N SER A 27 2.21 -4.99 3.95
CA SER A 27 1.63 -4.82 5.29
C SER A 27 2.48 -5.44 6.41
N GLY A 28 3.33 -6.42 6.10
CA GLY A 28 4.27 -7.03 7.05
C GLY A 28 5.64 -6.33 7.14
N MET A 29 5.90 -5.28 6.35
CA MET A 29 7.24 -4.70 6.19
C MET A 29 7.47 -3.41 7.00
N ASN A 30 6.58 -3.03 7.93
CA ASN A 30 6.67 -1.80 8.72
C ASN A 30 6.88 -0.54 7.85
N VAL A 31 6.11 -0.45 6.77
CA VAL A 31 6.13 0.68 5.82
C VAL A 31 4.78 1.41 5.85
N ASN A 32 4.79 2.70 5.54
CA ASN A 32 3.56 3.48 5.42
C ASN A 32 3.05 3.38 3.98
N ILE A 33 1.85 2.84 3.79
CA ILE A 33 1.29 2.62 2.45
C ILE A 33 0.26 3.72 2.16
N LEU A 34 0.50 4.50 1.10
CA LEU A 34 -0.48 5.45 0.57
C LEU A 34 -1.13 4.84 -0.66
N VAL A 35 -2.45 4.79 -0.69
CA VAL A 35 -3.18 4.15 -1.78
C VAL A 35 -4.12 5.14 -2.45
N TYR A 36 -4.08 5.17 -3.78
CA TYR A 36 -4.98 5.94 -4.64
C TYR A 36 -5.56 5.03 -5.72
N ASP A 37 -6.88 5.06 -5.92
CA ASP A 37 -7.55 4.38 -7.02
C ASP A 37 -8.72 5.24 -7.52
N ILE A 38 -8.90 5.29 -8.84
CA ILE A 38 -10.00 6.01 -9.49
C ILE A 38 -11.32 5.31 -9.17
N VAL A 39 -11.31 3.97 -9.09
CA VAL A 39 -12.48 3.18 -8.69
C VAL A 39 -12.23 2.69 -7.28
N THR A 40 -12.67 3.47 -6.29
CA THR A 40 -12.43 3.16 -4.88
C THR A 40 -13.16 1.87 -4.49
N SER A 41 -12.41 0.78 -4.36
CA SER A 41 -12.95 -0.44 -3.74
C SER A 41 -13.04 -0.22 -2.22
N LYS A 42 -14.26 -0.33 -1.66
CA LYS A 42 -14.57 -0.08 -0.22
C LYS A 42 -13.62 -0.80 0.75
N GLU A 43 -13.02 -1.91 0.33
CA GLU A 43 -12.09 -2.73 1.12
C GLU A 43 -10.76 -2.04 1.47
N ILE A 44 -10.25 -1.11 0.66
CA ILE A 44 -8.90 -0.53 0.87
C ILE A 44 -8.94 0.79 1.66
N SER A 45 -10.14 1.34 1.89
CA SER A 45 -10.33 2.59 2.63
C SER A 45 -9.85 2.52 4.08
N SER A 46 -9.75 1.33 4.67
CA SER A 46 -9.35 1.14 6.07
C SER A 46 -7.83 1.14 6.29
N LEU A 47 -7.02 1.20 5.22
CA LEU A 47 -5.55 1.26 5.31
C LEU A 47 -5.00 2.70 5.24
N GLN A 48 -5.87 3.69 5.00
CA GLN A 48 -5.50 5.09 5.07
C GLN A 48 -5.45 5.51 6.54
N ASN A 49 -4.26 5.42 7.13
CA ASN A 49 -3.80 5.97 8.41
C ASN A 49 -4.88 6.25 9.48
N VAL A 50 -4.90 5.42 10.53
CA VAL A 50 -5.13 5.90 11.91
C VAL A 50 -3.86 6.59 12.38
#